data_AF-A0A3C1ERP1-F1
#
_entry.id   AF-A0A3C1ERP1-F1
#
_cell.length_a   1.000
_cell.length_b   1.000
_cell.length_c   1.000
_cell.angle_alpha   90.00
_cell.angle_beta   90.00
_cell.angle_gamma   90.00
#
_symmetry.space_group_name_H-M   'P 1'
#
loop_
_entity.id
_entity.type
_entity.pdbx_description
1 polymer ?
#
loop_
_entity_poly.entity_id
_entity_poly.type
_entity_poly.pdbx_seq_one_letter_code
_entity_poly.pdbx_strand_id
1 'polypeptide(L)'
;MSASCPWFRSRWFFLGMAAAACLAASPASAQDVSVGPAAGLFSRSRVSRDIPEPEPLALALDLTFGATVWAQVKISTEGPVVSLTRLVRGGFYKQELIELILMSAEAGKPLQRAVGKRRKGAKLSAIAKEYGLDYDRLHESALAVEEVVDREYLPRFPERRRLWGRHPWKESD
;
A
#
# COMPACT_ATOMS: atom_id res chain seq x y z
N MET A 1 -10.70 25.32 -24.27
CA MET A 1 -9.89 24.26 -24.91
C MET A 1 -9.86 23.08 -23.95
N SER A 2 -10.67 22.06 -24.23
CA SER A 2 -10.81 20.86 -23.39
C SER A 2 -9.68 19.88 -23.67
N ALA A 3 -8.91 19.51 -22.65
CA ALA A 3 -7.95 18.43 -22.71
C ALA A 3 -8.59 17.15 -22.17
N SER A 4 -8.86 16.22 -23.08
CA SER A 4 -9.35 14.87 -22.78
C SER A 4 -8.17 13.99 -22.35
N CYS A 5 -8.18 13.47 -21.13
CA CYS A 5 -7.19 12.49 -20.64
C CYS A 5 -7.40 11.12 -21.32
N PRO A 6 -6.38 10.52 -21.97
CA PRO A 6 -6.53 9.28 -22.75
C PRO A 6 -6.07 8.00 -21.99
N TRP A 7 -6.36 7.88 -20.70
CA TRP A 7 -5.89 6.73 -19.89
C TRP A 7 -7.04 5.80 -19.50
N PHE A 8 -7.64 5.08 -20.46
CA PHE A 8 -8.27 3.76 -20.24
C PHE A 8 -8.93 3.28 -21.55
N ARG A 9 -8.28 2.40 -22.32
CA ARG A 9 -8.95 1.58 -23.35
C ARG A 9 -8.64 0.12 -23.06
N SER A 10 -9.51 -0.49 -22.26
CA SER A 10 -9.44 -1.89 -21.84
C SER A 10 -9.92 -2.82 -22.96
N ARG A 11 -9.05 -3.75 -23.33
CA ARG A 11 -9.30 -4.88 -24.22
C ARG A 11 -9.74 -6.06 -23.33
N TRP A 12 -11.05 -6.25 -23.19
CA TRP A 12 -11.66 -7.37 -22.47
C TRP A 12 -11.89 -8.52 -23.45
N PHE A 13 -11.11 -9.59 -23.34
CA PHE A 13 -11.38 -10.90 -23.93
C PHE A 13 -10.89 -11.98 -22.94
N PHE A 14 -11.51 -13.18 -23.03
CA PHE A 14 -11.54 -14.31 -22.09
C PHE A 14 -12.64 -14.16 -21.02
N LEU A 15 -13.86 -14.68 -21.18
CA LEU A 15 -14.35 -15.97 -21.72
C LEU A 15 -13.82 -17.21 -20.97
N GLY A 16 -14.69 -17.75 -20.11
CA GLY A 16 -14.92 -19.19 -19.89
C GLY A 16 -14.11 -19.88 -18.79
N MET A 17 -14.79 -20.41 -17.76
CA MET A 17 -15.15 -21.84 -17.69
C MET A 17 -15.82 -22.19 -16.34
N ALA A 18 -16.86 -23.01 -16.40
CA ALA A 18 -17.70 -23.48 -15.30
C ALA A 18 -17.28 -24.88 -14.77
N ALA A 19 -17.68 -25.21 -13.53
CA ALA A 19 -18.06 -26.55 -12.98
C ALA A 19 -18.04 -26.46 -11.43
N ALA A 20 -19.13 -26.59 -10.65
CA ALA A 20 -20.08 -27.70 -10.43
C ALA A 20 -19.58 -28.82 -9.49
N ALA A 21 -20.37 -29.03 -8.41
CA ALA A 21 -20.48 -30.19 -7.50
C ALA A 21 -19.32 -30.44 -6.50
N CYS A 22 -19.50 -30.88 -5.25
CA CYS A 22 -20.49 -31.79 -4.67
C CYS A 22 -20.86 -31.44 -3.20
N LEU A 23 -22.09 -31.80 -2.83
CA LEU A 23 -22.55 -32.03 -1.45
C LEU A 23 -21.74 -33.15 -0.76
N ALA A 24 -21.49 -33.00 0.54
CA ALA A 24 -21.56 -34.09 1.53
C ALA A 24 -21.72 -33.51 2.94
N ALA A 25 -22.65 -34.07 3.70
CA ALA A 25 -23.04 -33.65 5.05
C ALA A 25 -22.54 -34.65 6.12
N SER A 26 -22.11 -34.09 7.28
CA SER A 26 -22.16 -34.61 8.67
C SER A 26 -21.39 -35.91 9.04
N PRO A 27 -20.98 -36.17 10.32
CA PRO A 27 -21.63 -35.76 11.58
C PRO A 27 -20.71 -35.32 12.75
N ALA A 28 -21.38 -35.06 13.88
CA ALA A 28 -20.92 -34.59 15.19
C ALA A 28 -19.98 -35.53 15.97
N SER A 29 -19.15 -34.94 16.84
CA SER A 29 -18.66 -35.37 18.18
C SER A 29 -17.35 -34.60 18.46
N ALA A 30 -16.95 -34.17 19.65
CA ALA A 30 -17.42 -34.34 21.01
C ALA A 30 -17.07 -33.06 21.79
N GLN A 31 -17.94 -32.68 22.72
CA GLN A 31 -17.59 -31.75 23.78
C GLN A 31 -16.83 -32.56 24.84
N ASP A 32 -15.56 -32.23 25.07
CA ASP A 32 -14.87 -32.67 26.27
C ASP A 32 -14.41 -31.43 27.04
N VAL A 33 -15.02 -31.28 28.22
CA VAL A 33 -14.79 -30.21 29.17
C VAL A 33 -13.66 -30.66 30.06
N SER A 34 -12.49 -30.03 29.93
CA SER A 34 -11.47 -30.06 30.98
C SER A 34 -11.30 -28.66 31.55
N VAL A 35 -12.11 -28.37 32.57
CA VAL A 35 -11.92 -27.24 33.48
C VAL A 35 -10.89 -27.70 34.51
N GLY A 36 -9.62 -27.40 34.25
CA GLY A 36 -8.56 -27.47 35.25
C GLY A 36 -8.35 -26.08 35.87
N PRO A 37 -8.36 -25.92 37.21
CA PRO A 37 -8.00 -24.66 37.85
C PRO A 37 -6.47 -24.61 37.93
N ALA A 38 -5.82 -24.25 36.83
CA ALA A 38 -4.37 -24.07 36.80
C ALA A 38 -4.06 -22.62 36.46
N ALA A 39 -3.66 -21.88 37.50
CA ALA A 39 -2.79 -20.72 37.48
C ALA A 39 -3.05 -19.69 36.36
N GLY A 40 -3.70 -18.58 36.75
CA GLY A 40 -3.75 -17.33 35.97
C GLY A 40 -2.37 -16.71 35.79
N LEU A 41 -1.51 -17.36 35.01
CA LEU A 41 -0.11 -17.00 34.72
C LEU A 41 0.13 -16.73 33.24
N PHE A 42 -0.93 -16.46 32.48
CA PHE A 42 -0.82 -15.78 31.20
C PHE A 42 -1.96 -14.78 31.09
N SER A 43 -1.82 -13.67 31.81
CA SER A 43 -2.21 -12.39 31.21
C SER A 43 -1.36 -12.27 29.96
N ARG A 44 -1.81 -12.88 28.86
CA ARG A 44 -1.46 -12.45 27.51
C ARG A 44 -1.97 -11.02 27.49
N SER A 45 -1.10 -10.11 27.90
CA SER A 45 -1.17 -8.72 27.49
C SER A 45 -1.45 -8.80 26.00
N ARG A 46 -2.71 -8.57 25.63
CA ARG A 46 -3.05 -8.19 24.27
C ARG A 46 -2.16 -7.00 24.08
N VAL A 47 -1.04 -7.21 23.38
CA VAL A 47 -0.25 -6.13 22.83
C VAL A 47 -1.29 -5.36 22.05
N SER A 48 -1.76 -4.27 22.64
CA SER A 48 -2.56 -3.29 21.93
C SER A 48 -1.71 -3.02 20.71
N ARG A 49 -2.18 -3.47 19.54
CA ARG A 49 -1.50 -3.10 18.31
C ARG A 49 -1.74 -1.62 18.26
N ASP A 50 -0.78 -0.84 18.76
CA ASP A 50 -0.84 0.60 18.73
C ASP A 50 -1.02 0.95 17.27
N ILE A 51 -2.25 1.31 16.92
CA ILE A 51 -2.59 1.71 15.57
C ILE A 51 -1.82 3.00 15.40
N PRO A 52 -0.79 3.03 14.54
CA PRO A 52 0.05 4.19 14.46
C PRO A 52 -0.82 5.36 13.99
N GLU A 53 -0.74 6.46 14.72
CA GLU A 53 -1.31 7.75 14.32
C GLU A 53 -1.03 7.99 12.83
N PRO A 54 -2.07 8.23 12.00
CA PRO A 54 -1.90 8.26 10.57
C PRO A 54 -1.00 9.41 10.15
N GLU A 55 0.02 9.11 9.35
CA GLU A 55 0.88 10.15 8.79
C GLU A 55 0.10 10.97 7.75
N PRO A 56 0.25 12.30 7.71
CA PRO A 56 -0.43 13.16 6.72
C PRO A 56 -0.17 12.73 5.29
N LEU A 57 1.06 12.30 5.00
CA LEU A 57 1.43 11.79 3.69
C LEU A 57 0.69 10.47 3.37
N ALA A 58 0.53 9.58 4.35
CA ALA A 58 -0.22 8.35 4.15
C ALA A 58 -1.69 8.62 3.81
N LEU A 59 -2.30 9.61 4.46
CA LEU A 59 -3.66 10.06 4.16
C LEU A 59 -3.75 10.73 2.78
N ALA A 60 -2.79 11.58 2.42
CA ALA A 60 -2.77 12.24 1.12
C ALA A 60 -2.63 11.25 -0.04
N LEU A 61 -1.75 10.25 0.11
CA LEU A 61 -1.58 9.18 -0.88
C LEU A 61 -2.84 8.30 -0.98
N ASP A 62 -3.51 8.02 0.14
CA ASP A 62 -4.76 7.27 0.16
C ASP A 62 -5.86 7.96 -0.66
N LEU A 63 -5.99 9.28 -0.50
CA LEU A 63 -6.91 10.10 -1.30
C LEU A 63 -6.53 10.16 -2.79
N THR A 64 -5.24 10.04 -3.10
CA THR A 64 -4.74 10.19 -4.47
C THR A 64 -4.95 8.93 -5.30
N PHE A 65 -4.66 7.75 -4.77
CA PHE A 65 -4.65 6.51 -5.56
C PHE A 65 -6.01 5.79 -5.63
N GLY A 66 -6.95 6.10 -4.74
CA GLY A 66 -8.31 5.56 -4.78
C GLY A 66 -8.40 4.03 -4.61
N ALA A 67 -9.63 3.52 -4.46
CA ALA A 67 -9.87 2.12 -4.09
C ALA A 67 -9.37 1.10 -5.14
N THR A 68 -9.41 1.45 -6.43
CA THR A 68 -9.01 0.54 -7.52
C THR A 68 -7.51 0.22 -7.47
N VAL A 69 -6.66 1.23 -7.27
CA VAL A 69 -5.20 1.02 -7.17
C VAL A 69 -4.89 0.22 -5.92
N TRP A 70 -5.55 0.51 -4.79
CA TRP A 70 -5.35 -0.24 -3.55
C TRP A 70 -5.74 -1.71 -3.65
N ALA A 71 -6.79 -2.02 -4.41
CA ALA A 71 -7.16 -3.40 -4.72
C ALA A 71 -6.09 -4.10 -5.58
N GLN A 72 -5.52 -3.39 -6.57
CA GLN A 72 -4.48 -3.94 -7.45
C GLN A 72 -3.17 -4.25 -6.71
N VAL A 73 -2.71 -3.34 -5.85
CA VAL A 73 -1.43 -3.50 -5.14
C VAL A 73 -1.52 -4.42 -3.92
N LYS A 74 -2.70 -5.02 -3.67
CA LYS A 74 -2.95 -6.03 -2.62
C LYS A 74 -2.37 -5.63 -1.26
N ILE A 75 -2.79 -4.47 -0.76
CA ILE A 75 -2.35 -3.96 0.54
C ILE A 75 -2.88 -4.85 1.68
N SER A 76 -2.15 -4.82 2.81
CA SER A 76 -2.44 -5.59 4.03
C SER A 76 -3.89 -5.41 4.52
N THR A 77 -4.40 -6.38 5.27
CA THR A 77 -5.73 -6.36 5.90
C THR A 77 -5.94 -5.20 6.88
N GLU A 78 -4.86 -4.52 7.28
CA GLU A 78 -4.88 -3.34 8.15
C GLU A 78 -5.20 -2.03 7.40
N GLY A 79 -5.27 -2.07 6.07
CA GLY A 79 -5.62 -0.93 5.22
C GLY A 79 -4.43 -0.10 4.71
N PRO A 80 -4.67 0.76 3.70
CA PRO A 80 -3.63 1.53 3.01
C PRO A 80 -2.95 2.54 3.92
N VAL A 81 -3.71 3.34 4.66
CA VAL A 81 -3.18 4.40 5.54
C VAL A 81 -2.24 3.84 6.61
N VAL A 82 -2.60 2.74 7.27
CA VAL A 82 -1.77 2.11 8.32
C VAL A 82 -0.48 1.55 7.70
N SER A 83 -0.59 0.90 6.56
CA SER A 83 0.55 0.33 5.83
C SER A 83 1.53 1.43 5.39
N LEU A 84 1.02 2.51 4.79
CA LEU A 84 1.82 3.65 4.34
C LEU A 84 2.44 4.41 5.51
N THR A 85 1.70 4.62 6.60
CA THR A 85 2.22 5.23 7.83
C THR A 85 3.46 4.48 8.34
N ARG A 86 3.43 3.14 8.34
CA ARG A 86 4.60 2.33 8.73
C ARG A 86 5.76 2.47 7.76
N LEU A 87 5.49 2.63 6.46
CA LEU A 87 6.56 2.83 5.47
C LEU A 87 7.19 4.21 5.60
N VAL A 88 6.39 5.26 5.77
CA VAL A 88 6.88 6.64 6.00
C VAL A 88 7.76 6.67 7.24
N ARG A 89 7.29 6.11 8.36
CA ARG A 89 8.11 5.99 9.60
C ARG A 89 9.33 5.10 9.45
N GLY A 90 9.28 4.16 8.49
CA GLY A 90 10.41 3.30 8.13
C GLY A 90 11.44 3.97 7.21
N GLY A 91 11.28 5.26 6.91
CA GLY A 91 12.23 6.04 6.11
C GLY A 91 11.98 6.01 4.60
N PHE A 92 10.82 5.54 4.15
CA PHE A 92 10.44 5.66 2.74
C PHE A 92 9.97 7.08 2.43
N TYR A 93 10.52 7.66 1.37
CA TYR A 93 10.22 9.02 0.96
C TYR A 93 8.95 9.09 0.10
N LYS A 94 8.33 10.27 0.01
CA LYS A 94 7.09 10.52 -0.75
C LYS A 94 7.17 10.04 -2.19
N GLN A 95 8.15 10.53 -2.96
CA GLN A 95 8.34 10.16 -4.35
C GLN A 95 8.61 8.66 -4.52
N GLU A 96 9.46 8.10 -3.66
CA GLU A 96 9.76 6.67 -3.64
C GLU A 96 8.50 5.81 -3.38
N LEU A 97 7.63 6.22 -2.47
CA LEU A 97 6.35 5.53 -2.23
C LEU A 97 5.45 5.59 -3.46
N ILE A 98 5.32 6.76 -4.09
CA ILE A 98 4.53 6.95 -5.30
C ILE A 98 5.04 6.01 -6.41
N GLU A 99 6.34 5.98 -6.66
CA GLU A 99 6.94 5.10 -7.66
C GLU A 99 6.72 3.62 -7.35
N LEU A 100 6.87 3.20 -6.09
CA LEU A 100 6.65 1.81 -5.69
C LEU A 100 5.18 1.40 -5.83
N ILE A 101 4.24 2.31 -5.55
CA ILE A 101 2.80 2.10 -5.74
C ILE A 101 2.50 1.95 -7.24
N LEU A 102 2.97 2.88 -8.07
CA LEU A 102 2.77 2.85 -9.52
C LEU A 102 3.39 1.59 -10.14
N MET A 103 4.64 1.24 -9.79
CA MET A 103 5.28 0.01 -10.25
C MET A 103 4.48 -1.24 -9.88
N SER A 104 3.92 -1.27 -8.68
CA SER A 104 3.15 -2.40 -8.19
C SER A 104 1.80 -2.49 -8.90
N ALA A 105 1.15 -1.35 -9.13
CA ALA A 105 -0.13 -1.26 -9.82
C ALA A 105 -0.01 -1.68 -11.29
N GLU A 106 0.96 -1.11 -12.02
CA GLU A 106 1.21 -1.44 -13.43
C GLU A 106 1.66 -2.89 -13.63
N ALA A 107 2.52 -3.39 -12.74
CA ALA A 107 2.97 -4.79 -12.83
C ALA A 107 1.94 -5.80 -12.30
N GLY A 108 0.82 -5.36 -11.71
CA GLY A 108 -0.15 -6.23 -11.04
C GLY A 108 0.45 -7.04 -9.89
N LYS A 109 1.47 -6.49 -9.21
CA LYS A 109 2.22 -7.17 -8.13
C LYS A 109 1.90 -6.55 -6.78
N PRO A 110 1.99 -7.31 -5.67
CA PRO A 110 1.78 -6.76 -4.34
C PRO A 110 2.82 -5.67 -4.00
N LEU A 111 2.38 -4.56 -3.40
CA LEU A 111 3.26 -3.46 -2.98
C LEU A 111 4.40 -3.94 -2.08
N GLN A 112 4.10 -4.87 -1.16
CA GLN A 112 5.08 -5.44 -0.24
C GLN A 112 6.24 -6.14 -0.96
N ARG A 113 6.04 -6.64 -2.19
CA ARG A 113 7.12 -7.24 -2.98
C ARG A 113 8.11 -6.18 -3.46
N ALA A 114 7.61 -5.05 -3.96
CA ALA A 114 8.46 -3.94 -4.39
C ALA A 114 9.18 -3.30 -3.20
N VAL A 115 8.44 -3.03 -2.11
CA VAL A 115 9.00 -2.53 -0.83
C VAL A 115 10.08 -3.47 -0.30
N GLY A 116 9.83 -4.78 -0.27
CA GLY A 116 10.78 -5.77 0.23
C GLY A 116 12.10 -5.78 -0.54
N LYS A 117 12.06 -5.56 -1.87
CA LYS A 117 13.28 -5.40 -2.68
C LYS A 117 13.98 -4.10 -2.38
N ARG A 118 13.22 -3.02 -2.24
CA ARG A 118 13.78 -1.71 -1.94
C ARG A 118 14.50 -1.70 -0.59
N ARG A 119 13.93 -2.35 0.43
CA ARG A 119 14.59 -2.57 1.74
C ARG A 119 15.89 -3.36 1.65
N LYS A 120 15.99 -4.26 0.66
CA LYS A 120 17.24 -5.00 0.36
C LYS A 120 18.27 -4.17 -0.41
N GLY A 121 18.02 -2.89 -0.65
CA GLY A 121 18.93 -1.98 -1.34
C GLY A 121 18.78 -1.98 -2.87
N ALA A 122 17.74 -2.59 -3.43
CA ALA A 122 17.52 -2.53 -4.88
C ALA A 122 17.24 -1.09 -5.34
N LYS A 123 17.81 -0.71 -6.48
CA LYS A 123 17.50 0.57 -7.16
C LYS A 123 16.09 0.50 -7.76
N LEU A 124 15.37 1.62 -7.77
CA LEU A 124 13.99 1.69 -8.30
C LEU A 124 13.96 1.30 -9.79
N SER A 125 14.92 1.77 -10.58
CA SER A 125 15.12 1.36 -11.98
C SER A 125 15.36 -0.15 -12.15
N ALA A 126 16.07 -0.79 -11.23
CA ALA A 126 16.27 -2.23 -11.27
C ALA A 126 14.98 -3.01 -10.97
N ILE A 127 14.16 -2.50 -10.04
CA ILE A 127 12.84 -3.08 -9.71
C ILE A 127 11.90 -2.95 -10.92
N ALA A 128 11.84 -1.77 -11.54
CA ALA A 128 11.05 -1.51 -12.73
C ALA A 128 11.46 -2.43 -13.89
N LYS A 129 12.77 -2.56 -14.15
CA LYS A 129 13.31 -3.47 -15.18
C LYS A 129 12.92 -4.93 -14.92
N GLU A 130 13.00 -5.40 -13.68
CA GLU A 130 12.55 -6.77 -13.32
C GLU A 130 11.03 -6.95 -13.51
N TYR A 131 10.27 -5.86 -13.43
CA TYR A 131 8.83 -5.87 -13.67
C TYR A 131 8.47 -5.68 -15.15
N GLY A 132 9.45 -5.45 -16.03
CA GLY A 132 9.23 -5.19 -17.45
C GLY A 132 8.61 -3.81 -17.71
N LEU A 133 8.85 -2.85 -16.82
CA LEU A 133 8.32 -1.49 -16.89
C LEU A 133 9.37 -0.51 -17.41
N ASP A 134 8.90 0.51 -18.11
CA ASP A 134 9.70 1.67 -18.47
C ASP A 134 9.83 2.60 -17.26
N TYR A 135 11.03 2.66 -16.69
CA TYR A 135 11.29 3.44 -15.48
C TYR A 135 11.15 4.94 -15.71
N ASP A 136 11.59 5.45 -16.87
CA ASP A 136 11.62 6.89 -17.12
C ASP A 136 10.20 7.44 -17.25
N ARG A 137 9.35 6.73 -18.02
CA ARG A 137 7.91 7.05 -18.11
C ARG A 137 7.20 6.95 -16.75
N LEU A 138 7.57 5.95 -15.94
CA LEU A 138 6.98 5.77 -14.62
C LEU A 138 7.40 6.89 -13.67
N HIS A 139 8.65 7.33 -13.73
CA HIS A 139 9.18 8.43 -12.94
C HIS A 139 8.49 9.76 -13.29
N GLU A 140 8.29 10.06 -14.57
CA GLU A 140 7.51 11.23 -15.00
C GLU A 140 6.07 11.17 -14.47
N SER A 141 5.44 9.99 -14.52
CA SER A 141 4.10 9.78 -13.98
C SER A 141 4.07 9.98 -12.46
N ALA A 142 5.12 9.57 -11.75
CA ALA A 142 5.28 9.77 -10.32
C ALA A 142 5.40 11.25 -9.95
N LEU A 143 6.15 12.04 -10.74
CA LEU A 143 6.28 13.49 -10.54
C LEU A 143 4.94 14.22 -10.69
N ALA A 144 4.14 13.84 -11.70
CA ALA A 144 2.80 14.41 -11.89
C ALA A 144 1.88 14.09 -10.70
N VAL A 145 1.95 12.87 -10.16
CA VAL A 145 1.20 12.48 -8.96
C VAL A 145 1.70 13.24 -7.73
N GLU A 146 3.01 13.42 -7.59
CA GLU A 146 3.61 14.18 -6.49
C GLU A 146 3.13 15.63 -6.46
N GLU A 147 3.06 16.28 -7.62
CA GLU A 147 2.54 17.65 -7.73
C GLU A 147 1.09 17.74 -7.24
N VAL A 148 0.25 16.78 -7.61
CA VAL A 148 -1.15 16.70 -7.15
C VAL A 148 -1.22 16.49 -5.64
N VAL A 149 -0.39 15.59 -5.09
CA VAL A 149 -0.29 15.35 -3.64
C VAL A 149 0.09 16.63 -2.90
N ASP A 150 1.07 17.37 -3.38
CA ASP A 150 1.59 18.59 -2.76
C ASP A 150 0.62 19.76 -2.85
N ARG A 151 -0.04 19.92 -4.00
CA ARG A 151 -0.92 21.06 -4.26
C ARG A 151 -2.31 20.88 -3.68
N GLU A 152 -2.88 19.67 -3.76
CA GLU A 152 -4.29 19.45 -3.48
C GLU A 152 -4.54 18.78 -2.13
N TYR A 153 -3.71 17.82 -1.74
CA TYR A 153 -4.02 16.91 -0.63
C TYR A 153 -3.22 17.22 0.64
N LEU A 154 -1.91 17.42 0.56
CA LEU A 154 -1.08 17.74 1.73
C LEU A 154 -1.51 19.04 2.45
N PRO A 155 -1.92 20.13 1.78
CA PRO A 155 -2.38 21.33 2.46
C PRO A 155 -3.62 21.13 3.33
N ARG A 156 -4.38 20.05 3.09
CA ARG A 156 -5.56 19.69 3.90
C ARG A 156 -5.19 19.11 5.27
N PHE A 157 -3.91 18.79 5.49
CA PHE A 157 -3.40 18.24 6.75
C PHE A 157 -2.36 19.18 7.39
N PRO A 158 -2.74 20.41 7.79
CA PRO A 158 -1.80 21.42 8.27
C PRO A 158 -1.16 21.08 9.62
N GLU A 159 -1.80 20.22 10.42
CA GLU A 159 -1.47 20.04 11.84
C GLU A 159 -0.13 19.34 12.14
N ARG A 160 0.58 18.85 11.13
CA ARG A 160 1.91 18.26 11.34
C ARG A 160 2.99 18.91 10.52
N ARG A 161 2.77 20.11 9.97
CA ARG A 161 3.75 20.90 9.18
C ARG A 161 5.09 21.17 9.91
N ARG A 162 5.14 20.96 11.23
CA ARG A 162 6.34 21.17 12.08
C ARG A 162 7.33 20.01 12.13
N LEU A 163 6.97 18.79 11.70
CA LEU A 163 7.92 17.65 11.64
C LEU A 163 8.74 17.61 10.34
N TRP A 164 8.40 18.46 9.37
CA TRP A 164 9.02 18.53 8.06
C TRP A 164 10.27 19.42 8.03
N GLY A 165 10.54 20.17 9.12
CA GLY A 165 11.70 21.06 9.28
C GLY A 165 12.89 20.47 10.05
N ARG A 166 12.85 19.17 10.44
CA ARG A 166 13.98 18.46 11.08
C ARG A 166 14.35 17.15 10.39
N HIS A 167 14.11 17.03 9.09
CA HIS A 167 14.80 16.08 8.21
C HIS A 167 15.11 16.79 6.88
N PRO A 168 16.27 16.51 6.24
CA PRO A 168 17.00 17.46 5.41
C PRO A 168 16.37 17.60 4.01
N TRP A 169 15.33 18.41 3.91
CA TRP A 169 14.96 19.06 2.65
C TRP A 169 15.80 20.34 2.54
N LYS A 170 17.09 20.18 2.26
CA LYS A 170 17.86 21.28 1.67
C LYS A 170 17.62 21.21 0.17
N GLU A 171 17.08 22.31 -0.34
CA GLU A 171 17.31 22.82 -1.69
C GLU A 171 18.67 22.33 -2.18
N SER A 172 18.66 21.48 -3.20
CA SER A 172 19.84 21.29 -4.02
C SER A 172 19.65 22.23 -5.19
N ASP A 173 20.38 23.35 -5.13
CA ASP A 173 20.75 24.14 -6.30
C ASP A 173 21.37 23.26 -7.40
#